data_AF-A0A5P2DDI7-F1
#
_entry.id   AF-A0A5P2DDI7-F1
#
_cell.length_a   1.000
_cell.length_b   1.000
_cell.length_c   1.000
_cell.angle_alpha   90.00
_cell.angle_beta   90.00
_cell.angle_gamma   90.00
#
_symmetry.space_group_name_H-M   'P 1'
#
loop_
_entity.id
_entity.type
_entity.pdbx_description
1 polymer ?
#
loop_
_entity_poly.entity_id
_entity_poly.type
_entity_poly.pdbx_seq_one_letter_code
_entity_poly.pdbx_strand_id
1 'polypeptide(L)' 'MQVHCELRYGLTPALEALGSFDSWFFRDAGDDLEEWAQGLTERAAWATIRRLSPTEIRVYQGQV' A
#
# COMPACT_ATOMS: atom_id res chain seq x y z
N MET A 1 -14.20 -6.02 10.54
CA MET A 1 -12.80 -5.89 11.02
C MET A 1 -12.04 -5.08 9.98
N GLN A 2 -11.39 -3.98 10.36
CA GLN A 2 -10.60 -3.17 9.42
C GLN A 2 -9.13 -3.20 9.84
N VAL A 3 -8.24 -3.40 8.87
CA VAL A 3 -6.79 -3.32 9.07
C VAL A 3 -6.27 -2.12 8.31
N HIS A 4 -5.54 -1.25 9.00
CA HIS A 4 -4.82 -0.12 8.43
C HIS A 4 -3.32 -0.41 8.45
N CYS A 5 -2.66 -0.35 7.30
CA CYS A 5 -1.22 -0.54 7.16
C CYS A 5 -0.60 0.74 6.60
N GLU A 6 0.40 1.27 7.30
CA GLU A 6 1.17 2.45 6.92
C GLU A 6 2.62 2.01 6.63
N LEU A 7 3.08 2.26 5.40
CA LEU A 7 4.46 2.02 4.98
C LEU A 7 5.18 3.36 4.85
N ARG A 8 6.24 3.55 5.64
CA ARG A 8 7.04 4.78 5.62
C ARG A 8 8.36 4.48 4.96
N TYR A 9 8.78 5.37 4.07
CA TYR A 9 10.02 5.26 3.33
C TYR A 9 10.91 6.48 3.59
N GLY A 10 12.22 6.31 3.46
CA GLY A 10 13.13 7.44 3.37
C GLY A 10 12.92 8.23 2.08
N LEU A 11 13.42 9.48 2.04
CA LEU A 11 13.42 10.30 0.83
C LEU A 11 14.11 9.53 -0.30
N THR A 12 13.33 9.15 -1.30
CA THR A 12 13.80 8.35 -2.44
C THR A 12 13.28 9.00 -3.71
N PRO A 13 14.13 9.43 -4.65
CA PRO A 13 13.69 10.08 -5.90
C PRO A 13 12.67 9.24 -6.68
N ALA A 14 12.78 7.92 -6.59
CA ALA A 14 11.83 7.00 -7.22
C ALA A 14 10.41 7.08 -6.65
N LEU A 15 10.25 7.44 -5.37
CA LEU A 15 8.94 7.66 -4.75
C LEU A 15 8.42 9.06 -5.06
N GLU A 16 9.29 10.08 -5.10
CA GLU A 16 8.90 11.43 -5.50
C GLU A 16 8.33 11.46 -6.93
N ALA A 17 8.90 10.63 -7.83
CA ALA A 17 8.42 10.47 -9.19
C ALA A 17 7.02 9.82 -9.31
N LEU A 18 6.54 9.15 -8.25
CA LEU A 18 5.17 8.62 -8.22
C LEU A 18 4.13 9.72 -7.96
N GLY A 19 4.55 10.88 -7.43
CA GLY A 19 3.65 11.93 -6.93
C GLY A 19 3.23 11.73 -5.47
N SER A 20 2.53 12.71 -4.90
CA SER A 20 1.95 12.59 -3.55
C SER A 20 0.60 11.89 -3.61
N PHE A 21 0.47 10.81 -2.85
CA PHE A 21 -0.81 10.18 -2.60
C PHE A 21 -1.01 10.09 -1.09
N ASP A 22 -1.96 10.85 -0.56
CA ASP A 22 -2.12 10.99 0.90
C ASP A 22 -2.82 9.77 1.53
N SER A 23 -3.52 8.97 0.71
CA SER A 23 -4.16 7.74 1.15
C SER A 23 -4.69 6.94 -0.04
N TRP A 24 -4.52 5.61 0.00
CA TRP A 24 -5.07 4.68 -0.99
C TRP A 24 -6.13 3.82 -0.30
N PHE A 25 -7.37 3.94 -0.74
CA PHE A 25 -8.48 3.12 -0.26
C PHE A 25 -8.89 2.16 -1.38
N PHE A 26 -8.71 0.86 -1.16
CA PHE A 26 -9.19 -0.17 -2.08
C PHE A 26 -10.35 -0.88 -1.42
N ARG A 27 -11.56 -0.59 -1.91
CA ARG A 27 -12.77 -1.33 -1.59
C ARG A 27 -13.01 -2.26 -2.75
N ASP A 28 -12.42 -3.45 -2.72
CA ASP A 28 -12.93 -4.51 -3.58
C ASP A 28 -14.09 -5.19 -2.87
N ALA A 29 -15.12 -5.55 -3.64
CA ALA A 29 -16.38 -6.08 -3.16
C ALA A 29 -16.36 -7.62 -3.05
N GLY A 30 -15.18 -8.24 -3.18
CA GLY A 30 -14.97 -9.67 -3.04
C GLY A 30 -14.39 -10.04 -1.67
N ASP A 31 -14.86 -11.14 -1.11
CA ASP A 31 -14.39 -11.69 0.17
C ASP A 31 -12.97 -12.28 0.10
N ASP A 32 -12.31 -12.27 -1.07
CA ASP A 32 -11.00 -12.89 -1.32
C ASP A 32 -9.84 -11.88 -1.22
N LEU A 33 -9.02 -12.08 -0.18
CA LEU A 33 -7.83 -11.25 0.09
C LEU A 33 -6.71 -11.45 -0.94
N GLU A 34 -6.62 -12.64 -1.55
CA GLU A 34 -5.58 -13.00 -2.51
C GLU A 34 -5.85 -12.33 -3.85
N GLU A 35 -7.10 -12.32 -4.31
CA GLU A 35 -7.52 -11.58 -5.51
C GLU A 35 -7.26 -10.07 -5.35
N TRP A 36 -7.66 -9.51 -4.20
CA TRP A 36 -7.38 -8.12 -3.86
C TRP A 36 -5.87 -7.81 -3.87
N ALA A 37 -5.06 -8.66 -3.24
CA ALA A 37 -3.61 -8.50 -3.18
C ALA A 37 -2.99 -8.57 -4.58
N GLN A 38 -3.47 -9.46 -5.44
CA GLN A 38 -3.00 -9.58 -6.81
C GLN A 38 -3.32 -8.31 -7.62
N GLY A 39 -4.56 -7.83 -7.61
CA GLY A 39 -4.95 -6.59 -8.30
C GLY A 39 -4.20 -5.35 -7.77
N LEU A 40 -3.78 -5.37 -6.51
CA LEU A 40 -2.91 -4.36 -5.94
C LEU A 40 -1.49 -4.43 -6.54
N THR A 41 -0.89 -5.62 -6.63
CA THR A 41 0.49 -5.80 -7.17
C THR A 41 0.64 -5.47 -8.65
N GLU A 42 -0.43 -5.56 -9.43
CA GLU A 42 -0.42 -5.25 -10.87
C GLU A 42 -0.38 -3.74 -11.15
N ARG A 43 -0.62 -2.88 -10.16
CA ARG A 43 -0.60 -1.42 -10.34
C ARG A 43 0.82 -0.89 -10.53
N ALA A 44 0.97 0.07 -11.45
CA ALA A 44 2.27 0.64 -11.82
C ALA A 44 3.10 1.18 -10.63
N ALA A 45 2.47 1.80 -9.63
CA ALA A 45 3.20 2.30 -8.47
C ALA A 45 3.79 1.15 -7.63
N TRP A 46 3.10 0.01 -7.52
CA TRP A 46 3.59 -1.14 -6.76
C TRP A 46 4.83 -1.75 -7.38
N ALA A 47 5.01 -1.64 -8.69
CA ALA A 47 6.27 -2.03 -9.34
C ALA A 47 7.48 -1.24 -8.80
N THR A 48 7.28 0.02 -8.40
CA THR A 48 8.30 0.86 -7.77
C THR A 48 8.40 0.60 -6.27
N ILE A 49 7.28 0.63 -5.55
CA ILE A 49 7.23 0.49 -4.09
C ILE A 49 7.81 -0.87 -3.64
N ARG A 50 7.53 -1.97 -4.34
CA ARG A 50 8.02 -3.32 -3.99
C ARG A 50 9.55 -3.48 -4.05
N ARG A 51 10.23 -2.60 -4.78
CA ARG A 51 11.71 -2.61 -4.90
C ARG A 51 12.39 -1.86 -3.76
N LEU A 52 11.61 -1.17 -2.93
CA LEU A 52 12.09 -0.35 -1.83
C LEU A 52 11.78 -1.04 -0.51
N SER A 53 12.69 -0.93 0.44
CA SER A 53 12.45 -1.37 1.81
C SER A 53 11.87 -0.20 2.61
N PRO A 54 10.69 -0.35 3.22
CA PRO A 54 10.19 0.63 4.17
C PRO A 54 11.19 0.81 5.30
N THR A 55 11.36 2.06 5.75
CA THR A 55 12.09 2.35 6.98
C THR A 55 11.25 2.04 8.22
N GLU A 56 9.93 2.07 8.10
CA GLU A 56 9.00 1.74 9.17
C GLU A 56 7.69 1.19 8.60
N ILE A 57 7.12 0.20 9.28
CA ILE A 57 5.82 -0.38 8.97
C ILE A 57 4.97 -0.28 10.23
N ARG A 58 3.78 0.31 10.13
CA ARG A 58 2.80 0.38 11.22
C ARG A 58 1.50 -0.29 10.80
N VAL A 59 0.99 -1.16 11.65
CA VAL A 59 -0.28 -1.86 11.43
C VAL A 59 -1.21 -1.57 12.59
N TYR A 60 -2.42 -1.14 12.27
CA TYR A 60 -3.46 -0.82 13.23
C TYR A 60 -4.71 -1.64 12.90
N GLN A 61 -5.30 -2.25 13.92
CA GLN A 61 -6.57 -2.95 13.78
C GLN A 61 -7.69 -2.06 14.33
N GLY A 62 -8.62 -1.67 13.47
CA GLY A 62 -9.83 -0.96 13.86
C GLY A 62 -10.95 -1.95 14.23
N GLN A 63 -11.60 -1.70 15.36
CA GLN A 63 -12.94 -2.24 15.62
C GLN A 63 -13.91 -1.45 14.72
N VAL A 64 -14.74 -2.17 13.95
CA VAL A 64 -15.78 -1.59 13.09
C VAL A 64 -17.07 -1.55 13.87
#